data_AF-A0AAP0C088-F1
#
_entry.id   AF-A0AAP0C088-F1
#
_cell.length_a   1.000
_cell.length_b   1.000
_cell.length_c   1.000
_cell.angle_alpha   90.00
_cell.angle_beta   90.00
_cell.angle_gamma   90.00
#
_symmetry.space_group_name_H-M   'P 1'
#
loop_
_entity.id
_entity.type
_entity.pdbx_description
1 polymer ?
#
loop_
_entity_poly.entity_id
_entity_poly.type
_entity_poly.pdbx_seq_one_letter_code
_entity_poly.pdbx_strand_id
1 'polypeptide(L)'
;MKFLLLPACLPAANKLGFYRRAKTPFVFGFPALLSAMNSSRINSQMLESNTLAIIDSSGVRDARDVHEDRLSFLEAVRTASLRSASPIPPTWKMFDAIFHILRDSSSLELATASFQLLTDLDKRYPRVYLDQSVSLGTDSSGGGQLIVNKEAWSPFTVGSENFYSEATTSSRDSKSLLDSEYFSILVEEIMLGRHFPIKIVENMLLFQYLVHVLEVDYLPRQTSYKRTLNWVVLRESIFGMLLASRKMNYKSLVRNCMTITSRSFLHGTNICLKDLKEAESTSADLPQSCNVGLSFAFPEFLRTTCDAAQKFLILIMELDLIRKEAEKSGCTSRLDSFRVPILDTIIDELTYNKDQISPFLEVFGEPKWKLEMILLYFGKYCKRPTTRTRRTCDLPNDETLQGILNCFSNPTISCGILKKVSSVVARFLLAQAFKCYVSLQHHPKNAVFLATKVGGSTLPQICSSLIASFINLRQLDESLKFTSFEKHALFVATSLNRSAKLLDDSRASASH
;
A
#
# COMPACT_ATOMS: atom_id res chain seq x y z
N MET A 1 49.10 -62.68 -22.41
CA MET A 1 49.78 -62.31 -21.15
C MET A 1 48.70 -62.03 -20.12
N LYS A 2 48.34 -63.01 -19.25
CA LYS A 2 48.87 -63.20 -17.88
C LYS A 2 48.65 -61.93 -17.02
N PHE A 3 47.96 -61.90 -15.89
CA PHE A 3 47.57 -62.92 -14.91
C PHE A 3 46.42 -62.40 -14.00
N LEU A 4 45.70 -63.35 -13.39
CA LEU A 4 44.80 -63.25 -12.24
C LEU A 4 45.37 -62.46 -11.04
N LEU A 5 44.49 -61.93 -10.16
CA LEU A 5 44.44 -62.28 -8.71
C LEU A 5 43.35 -61.50 -7.95
N LEU A 6 42.36 -62.24 -7.44
CA LEU A 6 41.68 -62.01 -6.16
C LEU A 6 42.54 -62.71 -5.07
N PRO A 7 42.55 -62.27 -3.79
CA PRO A 7 41.50 -62.74 -2.87
C PRO A 7 41.10 -61.81 -1.69
N ALA A 8 39.88 -62.05 -1.22
CA ALA A 8 39.34 -62.07 0.15
C ALA A 8 39.99 -61.24 1.29
N CYS A 9 39.14 -60.48 2.01
CA CYS A 9 38.97 -60.63 3.47
C CYS A 9 37.72 -59.86 3.98
N LEU A 10 36.82 -60.60 4.61
CA LEU A 10 35.71 -60.15 5.48
C LEU A 10 36.05 -60.65 6.90
N PRO A 11 35.74 -59.89 7.95
CA PRO A 11 34.66 -60.31 8.87
C PRO A 11 33.74 -59.13 9.27
N ALA A 12 32.41 -59.28 9.29
CA ALA A 12 31.59 -59.64 10.47
C ALA A 12 32.04 -58.93 11.77
N ALA A 13 31.21 -58.32 12.61
CA ALA A 13 29.80 -57.96 12.67
C ALA A 13 29.68 -57.14 13.97
N ASN A 14 28.84 -56.10 14.04
CA ASN A 14 27.94 -55.94 15.19
C ASN A 14 26.85 -54.89 14.95
N LYS A 15 25.65 -55.35 15.30
CA LYS A 15 24.31 -54.76 15.17
C LYS A 15 24.08 -53.60 16.14
N LEU A 16 23.15 -52.72 15.77
CA LEU A 16 22.08 -52.06 16.57
C LEU A 16 21.80 -50.69 15.93
N GLY A 17 20.61 -50.28 15.49
CA GLY A 17 19.28 -50.86 15.44
C GLY A 17 18.42 -49.91 14.60
N PHE A 18 17.90 -50.39 13.47
CA PHE A 18 16.98 -49.61 12.64
C PHE A 18 15.60 -49.62 13.26
N TYR A 19 15.19 -48.49 13.86
CA TYR A 19 13.78 -48.18 14.03
C TYR A 19 13.19 -47.81 12.65
N ARG A 20 12.66 -48.81 11.94
CA ARG A 20 11.67 -48.59 10.88
C ARG A 20 10.40 -48.08 11.56
N ARG A 21 10.12 -46.77 11.45
CA ARG A 21 8.75 -46.28 11.63
C ARG A 21 8.02 -46.38 10.29
N ALA A 22 6.81 -46.92 10.37
CA ALA A 22 6.02 -47.43 9.27
C ALA A 22 5.76 -46.41 8.16
N LYS A 23 5.95 -46.85 6.92
CA LYS A 23 5.37 -46.25 5.72
C LYS A 23 3.84 -46.41 5.80
N THR A 24 3.10 -45.31 5.86
CA THR A 24 1.76 -45.27 5.27
C THR A 24 1.92 -45.13 3.75
N PRO A 25 1.16 -45.89 2.94
CA PRO A 25 1.31 -45.84 1.49
C PRO A 25 0.72 -44.54 0.96
N PHE A 26 1.52 -43.83 0.16
CA PHE A 26 1.08 -42.82 -0.78
C PHE A 26 -0.11 -43.36 -1.58
N VAL A 27 -1.21 -42.63 -1.61
CA VAL A 27 -2.29 -42.89 -2.55
C VAL A 27 -2.53 -41.59 -3.30
N PHE A 28 -2.33 -41.66 -4.62
CA PHE A 28 -2.67 -40.69 -5.67
C PHE A 28 -1.56 -39.75 -6.13
N GLY A 29 -1.13 -39.94 -7.39
CA GLY A 29 -0.48 -38.89 -8.18
C GLY A 29 -1.45 -37.74 -8.46
N PHE A 30 -0.92 -36.59 -8.88
CA PHE A 30 -1.65 -35.32 -9.05
C PHE A 30 -3.03 -35.44 -9.74
N PRO A 31 -3.22 -36.22 -10.82
CA PRO A 31 -4.53 -36.38 -11.46
C PRO A 31 -5.57 -37.11 -10.57
N ALA A 32 -5.12 -38.06 -9.77
CA ALA A 32 -6.00 -38.83 -8.90
C ALA A 32 -6.30 -38.09 -7.58
N LEU A 33 -5.42 -37.17 -7.17
CA LEU A 33 -5.67 -36.24 -6.06
C LEU A 33 -6.74 -35.20 -6.45
N LEU A 34 -6.68 -34.68 -7.68
CA LEU A 34 -7.74 -33.88 -8.31
C LEU A 34 -9.09 -34.62 -8.38
N SER A 35 -9.07 -35.89 -8.78
CA SER A 35 -10.28 -36.73 -8.80
C SER A 35 -10.85 -37.00 -7.41
N ALA A 36 -10.00 -37.15 -6.38
CA ALA A 36 -10.43 -37.36 -5.00
C ALA A 36 -10.99 -36.07 -4.37
N MET A 37 -10.42 -34.90 -4.70
CA MET A 37 -10.87 -33.58 -4.21
C MET A 37 -12.29 -33.19 -4.64
N ASN A 38 -12.81 -33.79 -5.73
CA ASN A 38 -14.19 -33.60 -6.17
C ASN A 38 -15.20 -34.51 -5.45
N SER A 39 -14.76 -35.35 -4.52
CA SER A 39 -15.64 -36.21 -3.70
C SER A 39 -15.98 -35.54 -2.36
N SER A 40 -17.25 -35.62 -1.93
CA SER A 40 -17.83 -34.89 -0.79
C SER A 40 -17.34 -35.32 0.61
N ARG A 41 -16.21 -36.06 0.73
CA ARG A 41 -15.77 -36.72 1.98
C ARG A 41 -14.40 -36.29 2.51
N ILE A 42 -13.76 -35.27 1.96
CA ILE A 42 -12.43 -34.84 2.46
C ILE A 42 -12.59 -33.88 3.66
N ASN A 43 -12.05 -34.26 4.83
CA ASN A 43 -11.90 -33.34 5.95
C ASN A 43 -10.66 -32.43 5.77
N SER A 44 -10.63 -31.28 6.45
CA SER A 44 -9.54 -30.29 6.34
C SER A 44 -8.14 -30.81 6.70
N GLN A 45 -8.03 -31.77 7.63
CA GLN A 45 -6.75 -32.37 8.03
C GLN A 45 -6.18 -33.31 6.96
N MET A 46 -7.03 -34.10 6.31
CA MET A 46 -6.61 -34.98 5.23
C MET A 46 -6.22 -34.17 3.99
N LEU A 47 -6.95 -33.09 3.71
CA LEU A 47 -6.58 -32.11 2.68
C LEU A 47 -5.21 -31.47 2.98
N GLU A 48 -5.00 -30.99 4.20
CA GLU A 48 -3.71 -30.41 4.63
C GLU A 48 -2.57 -31.40 4.40
N SER A 49 -2.68 -32.63 4.93
CA SER A 49 -1.63 -33.63 4.82
C SER A 49 -1.31 -33.98 3.37
N ASN A 50 -2.32 -34.20 2.54
CA ASN A 50 -2.12 -34.57 1.14
C ASN A 50 -1.51 -33.42 0.32
N THR A 51 -1.93 -32.19 0.59
CA THR A 51 -1.45 -31.03 -0.15
C THR A 51 -0.03 -30.66 0.26
N LEU A 52 0.28 -30.63 1.57
CA LEU A 52 1.63 -30.36 2.06
C LEU A 52 2.65 -31.44 1.67
N ALA A 53 2.21 -32.70 1.49
CA ALA A 53 3.08 -33.77 1.02
C ALA A 53 3.67 -33.53 -0.39
N ILE A 54 3.01 -32.70 -1.22
CA ILE A 54 3.51 -32.36 -2.56
C ILE A 54 4.87 -31.67 -2.46
N ILE A 55 5.00 -30.74 -1.52
CA ILE A 55 6.21 -29.94 -1.28
C ILE A 55 7.14 -30.53 -0.21
N ASP A 56 6.81 -31.70 0.36
CA ASP A 56 7.64 -32.36 1.37
C ASP A 56 8.90 -32.97 0.71
N SER A 57 9.99 -32.22 0.74
CA SER A 57 11.23 -32.55 0.05
C SER A 57 12.14 -33.49 0.86
N SER A 58 11.62 -34.63 1.32
CA SER A 58 12.39 -35.62 2.10
C SER A 58 13.43 -36.42 1.27
N GLY A 59 14.06 -35.81 0.26
CA GLY A 59 15.07 -36.42 -0.62
C GLY A 59 15.82 -35.38 -1.48
N VAL A 60 16.92 -35.78 -2.12
CA VAL A 60 17.63 -34.93 -3.09
C VAL A 60 16.78 -34.83 -4.36
N ARG A 61 16.24 -33.64 -4.65
CA ARG A 61 15.41 -33.36 -5.84
C ARG A 61 16.13 -32.36 -6.74
N ASP A 62 15.93 -32.49 -8.05
CA ASP A 62 16.43 -31.51 -9.01
C ASP A 62 15.63 -30.20 -8.86
N ALA A 63 16.25 -29.06 -9.21
CA ALA A 63 15.62 -27.74 -9.07
C ALA A 63 14.31 -27.60 -9.88
N ARG A 64 14.19 -28.34 -10.99
CA ARG A 64 12.97 -28.41 -11.81
C ARG A 64 11.84 -29.15 -11.10
N ASP A 65 12.13 -30.26 -10.45
CA ASP A 65 11.13 -31.03 -9.69
C ASP A 65 10.56 -30.19 -8.55
N VAL A 66 11.42 -29.44 -7.84
CA VAL A 66 11.00 -28.54 -6.76
C VAL A 66 10.08 -27.41 -7.26
N HIS A 67 10.35 -26.89 -8.46
CA HIS A 67 9.53 -25.83 -9.07
C HIS A 67 8.14 -26.34 -9.45
N GLU A 68 8.06 -27.48 -10.15
CA GLU A 68 6.81 -28.12 -10.57
C GLU A 68 5.97 -28.58 -9.37
N ASP A 69 6.62 -29.11 -8.32
CA ASP A 69 5.95 -29.49 -7.07
C ASP A 69 5.30 -28.28 -6.39
N ARG A 70 6.01 -27.14 -6.34
CA ARG A 70 5.46 -25.89 -5.78
C ARG A 70 4.27 -25.39 -6.60
N LEU A 71 4.34 -25.42 -7.93
CA LEU A 71 3.19 -25.06 -8.79
C LEU A 71 2.01 -25.99 -8.60
N SER A 72 2.26 -27.30 -8.56
CA SER A 72 1.25 -28.33 -8.31
C SER A 72 0.58 -28.12 -6.95
N PHE A 73 1.37 -27.79 -5.91
CA PHE A 73 0.85 -27.43 -4.60
C PHE A 73 -0.07 -26.21 -4.67
N LEU A 74 0.36 -25.10 -5.28
CA LEU A 74 -0.46 -23.88 -5.42
C LEU A 74 -1.79 -24.19 -6.13
N GLU A 75 -1.76 -24.98 -7.20
CA GLU A 75 -2.95 -25.34 -7.97
C GLU A 75 -3.89 -26.30 -7.22
N ALA A 76 -3.33 -27.23 -6.43
CA ALA A 76 -4.10 -28.10 -5.55
C ALA A 76 -4.85 -27.29 -4.48
N VAL A 77 -4.18 -26.34 -3.83
CA VAL A 77 -4.83 -25.43 -2.87
C VAL A 77 -5.90 -24.59 -3.55
N ARG A 78 -5.61 -24.01 -4.72
CA ARG A 78 -6.57 -23.22 -5.50
C ARG A 78 -7.82 -24.03 -5.85
N THR A 79 -7.63 -25.26 -6.29
CA THR A 79 -8.74 -26.14 -6.68
C THR A 79 -9.63 -26.47 -5.49
N ALA A 80 -9.04 -26.92 -4.37
CA ALA A 80 -9.81 -27.28 -3.19
C ALA A 80 -10.50 -26.09 -2.53
N SER A 81 -9.84 -24.93 -2.50
CA SER A 81 -10.26 -23.79 -1.67
C SER A 81 -11.04 -22.73 -2.43
N LEU A 82 -10.88 -22.64 -3.75
CA LEU A 82 -11.52 -21.62 -4.59
C LEU A 82 -12.49 -22.23 -5.61
N ARG A 83 -12.12 -23.32 -6.30
CA ARG A 83 -12.88 -23.84 -7.46
C ARG A 83 -13.80 -25.04 -7.19
N SER A 84 -13.63 -25.73 -6.05
CA SER A 84 -14.45 -26.90 -5.70
C SER A 84 -15.95 -26.59 -5.58
N ALA A 85 -16.80 -27.60 -5.75
CA ALA A 85 -18.23 -27.49 -5.49
C ALA A 85 -18.56 -27.27 -4.00
N SER A 86 -17.71 -27.79 -3.10
CA SER A 86 -17.79 -27.57 -1.65
C SER A 86 -16.44 -27.07 -1.13
N PRO A 87 -16.13 -25.77 -1.28
CA PRO A 87 -14.80 -25.25 -0.98
C PRO A 87 -14.44 -25.31 0.49
N ILE A 88 -13.21 -25.72 0.73
CA ILE A 88 -12.68 -25.90 2.08
C ILE A 88 -11.67 -24.78 2.32
N PRO A 89 -11.75 -24.03 3.44
CA PRO A 89 -10.75 -23.02 3.75
C PRO A 89 -9.37 -23.68 3.92
N PRO A 90 -8.29 -23.10 3.36
CA PRO A 90 -6.95 -23.62 3.59
C PRO A 90 -6.59 -23.51 5.06
N THR A 91 -5.79 -24.46 5.54
CA THR A 91 -5.26 -24.38 6.90
C THR A 91 -4.13 -23.35 6.98
N TRP A 92 -3.81 -22.90 8.18
CA TRP A 92 -2.74 -21.91 8.38
C TRP A 92 -1.39 -22.39 7.83
N LYS A 93 -1.09 -23.70 7.90
CA LYS A 93 0.15 -24.26 7.34
C LYS A 93 0.18 -24.20 5.82
N MET A 94 -0.97 -24.39 5.17
CA MET A 94 -1.09 -24.24 3.72
C MET A 94 -0.88 -22.77 3.34
N PHE A 95 -1.50 -21.82 4.05
CA PHE A 95 -1.24 -20.40 3.86
C PHE A 95 0.23 -20.03 4.07
N ASP A 96 0.83 -20.50 5.16
CA ASP A 96 2.23 -20.26 5.50
C ASP A 96 3.17 -20.79 4.40
N ALA A 97 2.90 -21.98 3.87
CA ALA A 97 3.65 -22.54 2.74
C ALA A 97 3.51 -21.70 1.46
N ILE A 98 2.30 -21.24 1.12
CA ILE A 98 2.09 -20.35 -0.05
C ILE A 98 2.86 -19.04 0.15
N PHE A 99 2.79 -18.47 1.36
CA PHE A 99 3.49 -17.25 1.72
C PHE A 99 5.02 -17.41 1.62
N HIS A 100 5.56 -18.54 2.06
CA HIS A 100 6.97 -18.87 1.87
C HIS A 100 7.36 -19.04 0.41
N ILE A 101 6.51 -19.66 -0.41
CA ILE A 101 6.77 -19.77 -1.86
C ILE A 101 6.82 -18.38 -2.50
N LEU A 102 5.99 -17.42 -2.08
CA LEU A 102 6.07 -16.02 -2.54
C LEU A 102 7.37 -15.33 -2.08
N ARG A 103 7.76 -15.52 -0.83
CA ARG A 103 8.93 -14.86 -0.24
C ARG A 103 10.26 -15.37 -0.82
N ASP A 104 10.32 -16.66 -1.10
CA ASP A 104 11.51 -17.39 -1.55
C ASP A 104 11.26 -18.07 -2.90
N SER A 105 10.56 -17.38 -3.81
CA SER A 105 10.39 -17.88 -5.17
C SER A 105 11.72 -17.86 -5.92
N SER A 106 11.84 -18.78 -6.87
CA SER A 106 12.97 -18.87 -7.80
C SER A 106 12.56 -18.49 -9.22
N SER A 107 11.28 -18.15 -9.43
CA SER A 107 10.71 -17.85 -10.73
C SER A 107 9.56 -16.85 -10.63
N LEU A 108 9.36 -16.08 -11.71
CA LEU A 108 8.28 -15.11 -11.84
C LEU A 108 6.90 -15.79 -11.79
N GLU A 109 6.81 -17.00 -12.33
CA GLU A 109 5.59 -17.81 -12.34
C GLU A 109 5.17 -18.18 -10.91
N LEU A 110 6.09 -18.68 -10.09
CA LEU A 110 5.82 -18.99 -8.68
C LEU A 110 5.44 -17.73 -7.89
N ALA A 111 6.16 -16.62 -8.09
CA ALA A 111 5.87 -15.36 -7.42
C ALA A 111 4.45 -14.87 -7.74
N THR A 112 4.10 -14.84 -9.03
CA THR A 112 2.80 -14.37 -9.52
C THR A 112 1.67 -15.30 -9.10
N ALA A 113 1.84 -16.61 -9.23
CA ALA A 113 0.84 -17.60 -8.87
C ALA A 113 0.55 -17.61 -7.36
N SER A 114 1.59 -17.44 -6.52
CA SER A 114 1.46 -17.37 -5.06
C SER A 114 0.77 -16.07 -4.64
N PHE A 115 1.18 -14.93 -5.20
CA PHE A 115 0.55 -13.63 -4.96
C PHE A 115 -0.95 -13.63 -5.28
N GLN A 116 -1.31 -14.14 -6.46
CA GLN A 116 -2.71 -14.24 -6.89
C GLN A 116 -3.51 -15.17 -5.98
N LEU A 117 -2.96 -16.34 -5.65
CA LEU A 117 -3.64 -17.30 -4.78
C LEU A 117 -3.91 -16.71 -3.40
N LEU A 118 -2.91 -16.10 -2.76
CA LEU A 118 -3.06 -15.47 -1.45
C LEU A 118 -4.14 -14.38 -1.48
N THR A 119 -4.10 -13.50 -2.48
CA THR A 119 -5.07 -12.42 -2.65
C THR A 119 -6.50 -12.96 -2.83
N ASP A 120 -6.68 -14.03 -3.60
CA ASP A 120 -8.01 -14.61 -3.81
C ASP A 120 -8.52 -15.37 -2.59
N LEU A 121 -7.62 -15.99 -1.82
CA LEU A 121 -7.95 -16.64 -0.56
C LEU A 121 -8.40 -15.61 0.49
N ASP A 122 -7.71 -14.48 0.62
CA ASP A 122 -8.10 -13.41 1.56
C ASP A 122 -9.45 -12.77 1.21
N LYS A 123 -9.75 -12.62 -0.08
CA LYS A 123 -11.08 -12.15 -0.53
C LYS A 123 -12.19 -13.12 -0.14
N ARG A 124 -11.93 -14.42 -0.24
CA ARG A 124 -12.94 -15.45 0.03
C ARG A 124 -13.11 -15.75 1.52
N TYR A 125 -12.00 -15.76 2.25
CA TYR A 125 -11.93 -16.11 3.66
C TYR A 125 -11.35 -14.94 4.48
N PRO A 126 -11.99 -13.75 4.46
CA PRO A 126 -11.44 -12.58 5.12
C PRO A 126 -11.38 -12.79 6.63
N ARG A 127 -10.26 -12.40 7.23
CA ARG A 127 -10.07 -12.44 8.68
C ARG A 127 -11.08 -11.56 9.42
N VAL A 128 -11.41 -10.41 8.86
CA VAL A 128 -12.34 -9.44 9.45
C VAL A 128 -13.39 -9.03 8.44
N TYR A 129 -14.66 -9.09 8.84
CA TYR A 129 -15.78 -8.70 8.00
C TYR A 129 -16.96 -8.20 8.84
N LEU A 130 -17.96 -7.62 8.17
CA LEU A 130 -19.20 -7.17 8.79
C LEU A 130 -20.31 -8.16 8.43
N ASP A 131 -20.88 -8.83 9.42
CA ASP A 131 -22.00 -9.74 9.24
C ASP A 131 -23.33 -8.99 9.26
N GLN A 132 -24.03 -9.00 8.12
CA GLN A 132 -25.30 -8.30 7.94
C GLN A 132 -26.51 -9.13 8.41
N SER A 133 -26.34 -10.42 8.68
CA SER A 133 -27.43 -11.37 8.95
C SER A 133 -28.10 -11.19 10.32
N VAL A 134 -27.45 -10.51 11.27
CA VAL A 134 -27.96 -10.28 12.63
C VAL A 134 -28.99 -9.13 12.72
N SER A 135 -29.33 -8.49 11.60
CA SER A 135 -30.22 -7.30 11.56
C SER A 135 -31.73 -7.59 11.47
N LEU A 136 -32.18 -8.84 11.68
CA LEU A 136 -33.60 -9.23 11.57
C LEU A 136 -34.44 -9.03 12.85
N GLY A 137 -33.94 -8.28 13.85
CA GLY A 137 -34.67 -7.98 15.09
C GLY A 137 -34.75 -6.49 15.36
N THR A 138 -35.93 -5.92 15.11
CA THR A 138 -36.55 -4.71 15.73
C THR A 138 -35.65 -3.52 16.12
N ASP A 139 -35.90 -2.42 15.41
CA ASP A 139 -35.65 -1.02 15.76
C ASP A 139 -34.22 -0.45 15.68
N SER A 140 -34.03 0.29 14.57
CA SER A 140 -33.10 1.41 14.35
C SER A 140 -31.61 1.06 14.09
N SER A 141 -31.20 1.31 12.84
CA SER A 141 -29.87 1.22 12.22
C SER A 141 -29.42 -0.19 11.81
N GLY A 142 -29.70 -0.57 10.56
CA GLY A 142 -29.22 -1.79 9.92
C GLY A 142 -27.69 -1.82 9.77
N GLY A 143 -26.98 -2.13 10.84
CA GLY A 143 -25.53 -2.21 10.90
C GLY A 143 -25.08 -3.64 11.18
N GLY A 144 -24.34 -4.24 10.26
CA GLY A 144 -23.75 -5.55 10.47
C GLY A 144 -22.73 -5.59 11.62
N GLN A 145 -22.70 -6.69 12.38
CA GLN A 145 -21.77 -6.91 13.48
C GLN A 145 -20.35 -7.15 12.95
N LEU A 146 -19.34 -6.52 13.54
CA LEU A 146 -17.94 -6.80 13.19
C LEU A 146 -17.52 -8.17 13.73
N ILE A 147 -17.13 -9.06 12.84
CA ILE A 147 -16.60 -10.39 13.17
C ILE A 147 -15.10 -10.40 12.90
N VAL A 148 -14.32 -10.82 13.88
CA VAL A 148 -12.88 -11.06 13.78
C VAL A 148 -12.64 -12.55 13.97
N ASN A 149 -12.33 -13.26 12.89
CA ASN A 149 -11.96 -14.66 12.97
C ASN A 149 -10.52 -14.76 13.51
N LYS A 150 -10.38 -15.13 14.79
CA LYS A 150 -9.07 -15.27 15.44
C LYS A 150 -8.25 -16.45 14.91
N GLU A 151 -8.91 -17.43 14.31
CA GLU A 151 -8.29 -18.63 13.73
C GLU A 151 -7.87 -18.43 12.27
N ALA A 152 -8.34 -17.35 11.63
CA ALA A 152 -7.92 -17.01 10.28
C ALA A 152 -6.44 -16.61 10.26
N TRP A 153 -5.77 -17.00 9.17
CA TRP A 153 -4.35 -16.76 8.96
C TRP A 153 -4.04 -15.26 8.82
N SER A 154 -2.79 -14.89 9.11
CA SER A 154 -2.26 -13.53 8.99
C SER A 154 -0.75 -13.59 8.74
N PRO A 155 -0.19 -12.80 7.80
CA PRO A 155 1.25 -12.74 7.58
C PRO A 155 1.99 -11.96 8.67
N PHE A 156 1.27 -11.18 9.48
CA PHE A 156 1.84 -10.36 10.54
C PHE A 156 1.85 -11.07 11.90
N THR A 157 2.89 -10.80 12.69
CA THR A 157 2.93 -11.14 14.12
C THR A 157 1.93 -10.30 14.90
N VAL A 158 0.70 -10.79 15.04
CA VAL A 158 -0.35 -10.07 15.78
C VAL A 158 -0.25 -10.36 17.28
N GLY A 159 0.03 -9.32 18.08
CA GLY A 159 -0.33 -9.29 19.50
C GLY A 159 0.71 -9.76 20.53
N SER A 160 2.03 -9.68 20.26
CA SER A 160 3.07 -10.01 21.26
C SER A 160 3.88 -8.81 21.77
N GLU A 161 3.56 -7.58 21.37
CA GLU A 161 4.30 -6.38 21.77
C GLU A 161 3.46 -5.45 22.63
N ASN A 162 2.86 -5.98 23.69
CA ASN A 162 2.30 -5.16 24.75
C ASN A 162 3.17 -5.28 26.00
N PHE A 163 3.73 -4.15 26.40
CA PHE A 163 3.93 -3.68 27.77
C PHE A 163 4.54 -4.66 28.78
N TYR A 164 5.77 -4.35 29.23
CA TYR A 164 6.43 -4.85 30.45
C TYR A 164 6.10 -6.28 30.89
N SER A 165 7.14 -7.12 30.87
CA SER A 165 7.38 -8.33 31.66
C SER A 165 7.35 -9.68 30.92
N GLU A 166 8.47 -10.36 31.15
CA GLU A 166 8.71 -11.80 31.29
C GLU A 166 8.11 -12.79 30.28
N ALA A 167 9.05 -13.34 29.52
CA ALA A 167 9.16 -14.75 29.16
C ALA A 167 8.04 -15.66 29.71
N THR A 168 7.04 -15.91 28.87
CA THR A 168 6.28 -17.16 28.95
C THR A 168 6.23 -17.81 27.58
N THR A 169 6.89 -18.95 27.54
CA THR A 169 6.98 -19.90 26.43
C THR A 169 5.61 -20.40 26.00
N SER A 170 5.19 -20.07 24.78
CA SER A 170 4.47 -21.02 23.93
C SER A 170 5.03 -20.92 22.53
N SER A 171 5.76 -21.96 22.11
CA SER A 171 6.43 -22.03 20.81
C SER A 171 5.39 -22.20 19.71
N ARG A 172 4.93 -21.09 19.14
CA ARG A 172 4.57 -21.06 17.71
C ARG A 172 5.88 -20.79 16.99
N ASP A 173 6.24 -21.59 16.00
CA ASP A 173 7.43 -21.36 15.18
C ASP A 173 7.28 -20.02 14.45
N SER A 174 7.73 -18.95 15.13
CA SER A 174 7.54 -17.54 14.78
C SER A 174 8.47 -17.07 13.67
N LYS A 175 9.20 -17.98 13.03
CA LYS A 175 10.23 -17.65 12.03
C LYS A 175 9.64 -17.19 10.69
N SER A 176 8.37 -17.50 10.41
CA SER A 176 7.73 -17.18 9.12
C SER A 176 6.98 -15.85 9.08
N LEU A 177 6.47 -15.38 10.23
CA LEU A 177 5.62 -14.20 10.32
C LEU A 177 6.43 -12.90 10.25
N LEU A 178 5.84 -11.87 9.65
CA LEU A 178 6.45 -10.56 9.51
C LEU A 178 6.20 -9.69 10.73
N ASP A 179 7.24 -9.02 11.20
CA ASP A 179 7.14 -7.92 12.14
C ASP A 179 7.23 -6.56 11.45
N SER A 180 7.12 -5.48 12.22
CA SER A 180 7.18 -4.11 11.72
C SER A 180 8.55 -3.71 11.16
N GLU A 181 9.62 -4.35 11.65
CA GLU A 181 10.98 -4.07 11.20
C GLU A 181 11.18 -4.66 9.80
N TYR A 182 10.79 -5.92 9.61
CA TYR A 182 10.80 -6.58 8.31
C TYR A 182 9.98 -5.82 7.27
N PHE A 183 8.79 -5.33 7.64
CA PHE A 183 7.98 -4.50 6.73
C PHE A 183 8.73 -3.23 6.28
N SER A 184 9.49 -2.60 7.18
CA SER A 184 10.29 -1.41 6.84
C SER A 184 11.46 -1.76 5.92
N ILE A 185 12.15 -2.86 6.20
CA ILE A 185 13.27 -3.35 5.38
C ILE A 185 12.77 -3.69 3.97
N LEU A 186 11.63 -4.37 3.84
CA LEU A 186 11.04 -4.69 2.54
C LEU A 186 10.81 -3.43 1.69
N VAL A 187 10.24 -2.38 2.28
CA VAL A 187 10.00 -1.11 1.58
C VAL A 187 11.32 -0.42 1.20
N GLU A 188 12.34 -0.51 2.05
CA GLU A 188 13.67 -0.01 1.74
C GLU A 188 14.34 -0.78 0.59
N GLU A 189 14.26 -2.11 0.58
CA GLU A 189 14.80 -2.95 -0.49
C GLU A 189 14.17 -2.65 -1.85
N ILE A 190 12.84 -2.44 -1.89
CA ILE A 190 12.13 -2.03 -3.11
C ILE A 190 12.62 -0.66 -3.57
N MET A 191 12.71 0.30 -2.65
CA MET A 191 13.14 1.66 -2.96
C MET A 191 14.58 1.69 -3.48
N LEU A 192 15.48 0.92 -2.89
CA LEU A 192 16.89 0.85 -3.28
C LEU A 192 17.11 0.08 -4.58
N GLY A 193 16.26 -0.91 -4.89
CA GLY A 193 16.34 -1.66 -6.14
C GLY A 193 17.65 -2.43 -6.32
N ARG A 194 18.28 -2.87 -5.23
CA ARG A 194 19.66 -3.44 -5.23
C ARG A 194 19.75 -4.94 -5.50
N HIS A 195 18.62 -5.62 -5.69
CA HIS A 195 18.60 -7.07 -5.91
C HIS A 195 18.51 -7.44 -7.40
N PHE A 196 18.70 -8.72 -7.71
CA PHE A 196 18.42 -9.23 -9.04
C PHE A 196 16.96 -8.93 -9.43
N PRO A 197 16.65 -8.71 -10.73
CA PRO A 197 15.33 -8.26 -11.18
C PRO A 197 14.15 -9.09 -10.64
N ILE A 198 14.33 -10.41 -10.55
CA ILE A 198 13.28 -11.31 -10.05
C ILE A 198 12.98 -11.08 -8.57
N LYS A 199 14.02 -10.90 -7.74
CA LYS A 199 13.87 -10.65 -6.31
C LYS A 199 13.20 -9.31 -6.02
N ILE A 200 13.48 -8.31 -6.86
CA ILE A 200 12.80 -7.02 -6.76
C ILE A 200 11.29 -7.19 -7.04
N VAL A 201 10.92 -7.95 -8.07
CA VAL A 201 9.51 -8.24 -8.37
C VAL A 201 8.85 -9.05 -7.25
N GLU A 202 9.55 -10.00 -6.65
CA GLU A 202 9.05 -10.72 -5.46
C GLU A 202 8.75 -9.77 -4.31
N ASN A 203 9.69 -8.87 -4.00
CA ASN A 203 9.53 -7.88 -2.95
C ASN A 203 8.35 -6.94 -3.26
N MET A 204 8.21 -6.52 -4.53
CA MET A 204 7.07 -5.72 -5.00
C MET A 204 5.73 -6.43 -4.79
N LEU A 205 5.61 -7.69 -5.22
CA LEU A 205 4.39 -8.49 -5.06
C LEU A 205 4.08 -8.77 -3.59
N LEU A 206 5.12 -9.07 -2.79
CA LEU A 206 4.99 -9.23 -1.35
C LEU A 206 4.47 -7.95 -0.70
N PHE A 207 5.05 -6.79 -1.02
CA PHE A 207 4.59 -5.51 -0.50
C PHE A 207 3.13 -5.22 -0.89
N GLN A 208 2.78 -5.44 -2.16
CA GLN A 208 1.40 -5.27 -2.64
C GLN A 208 0.42 -6.15 -1.84
N TYR A 209 0.77 -7.41 -1.60
CA TYR A 209 -0.03 -8.33 -0.81
C TYR A 209 -0.17 -7.89 0.64
N LEU A 210 0.92 -7.46 1.28
CA LEU A 210 0.88 -7.00 2.66
C LEU A 210 0.00 -5.75 2.83
N VAL A 211 0.08 -4.79 1.88
CA VAL A 211 -0.83 -3.63 1.88
C VAL A 211 -2.28 -4.07 1.70
N HIS A 212 -2.55 -5.06 0.85
CA HIS A 212 -3.89 -5.64 0.70
C HIS A 212 -4.42 -6.22 2.02
N VAL A 213 -3.63 -7.02 2.73
CA VAL A 213 -4.00 -7.58 4.05
C VAL A 213 -4.30 -6.47 5.06
N LEU A 214 -3.47 -5.43 5.11
CA LEU A 214 -3.68 -4.28 5.99
C LEU A 214 -5.00 -3.56 5.68
N GLU A 215 -5.31 -3.37 4.39
CA GLU A 215 -6.55 -2.74 3.93
C GLU A 215 -7.79 -3.58 4.30
N VAL A 216 -7.76 -4.89 4.01
CA VAL A 216 -8.88 -5.81 4.24
C VAL A 216 -9.19 -5.96 5.73
N ASP A 217 -8.20 -5.92 6.62
CA ASP A 217 -8.43 -5.87 8.07
C ASP A 217 -8.94 -4.48 8.52
N TYR A 218 -8.38 -3.41 7.99
CA TYR A 218 -8.66 -2.04 8.43
C TYR A 218 -10.04 -1.51 8.02
N LEU A 219 -10.48 -1.70 6.78
CA LEU A 219 -11.71 -1.07 6.27
C LEU A 219 -13.00 -1.51 6.98
N PRO A 220 -13.22 -2.80 7.30
CA PRO A 220 -14.37 -3.23 8.10
C PRO A 220 -14.34 -2.62 9.51
N ARG A 221 -13.16 -2.54 10.12
CA ARG A 221 -12.95 -1.93 11.45
C ARG A 221 -13.23 -0.43 11.43
N GLN A 222 -12.78 0.27 10.40
CA GLN A 222 -13.07 1.69 10.19
C GLN A 222 -14.57 1.93 10.05
N THR A 223 -15.25 1.07 9.28
CA THR A 223 -16.70 1.14 9.09
C THR A 223 -17.44 0.87 10.41
N SER A 224 -16.98 -0.11 11.20
CA SER A 224 -17.51 -0.35 12.54
C SER A 224 -17.29 0.85 13.46
N TYR A 225 -16.09 1.43 13.48
CA TYR A 225 -15.76 2.60 14.30
C TYR A 225 -16.66 3.80 13.98
N LYS A 226 -16.89 4.11 12.69
CA LYS A 226 -17.77 5.22 12.29
C LYS A 226 -19.20 5.06 12.82
N ARG A 227 -19.61 3.84 13.18
CA ARG A 227 -20.93 3.55 13.76
C ARG A 227 -20.91 3.52 15.28
N THR A 228 -19.92 2.86 15.88
CA THR A 228 -19.88 2.61 17.33
C THR A 228 -19.07 3.64 18.11
N LEU A 229 -18.26 4.45 17.42
CA LEU A 229 -17.24 5.33 17.99
C LEU A 229 -16.21 4.61 18.88
N ASN A 230 -16.16 3.28 18.81
CA ASN A 230 -15.25 2.48 19.61
C ASN A 230 -13.83 2.49 19.00
N TRP A 231 -12.98 3.41 19.45
CA TRP A 231 -11.60 3.56 18.98
C TRP A 231 -10.77 2.28 19.11
N VAL A 232 -11.06 1.43 20.11
CA VAL A 232 -10.32 0.18 20.35
C VAL A 232 -10.32 -0.72 19.11
N VAL A 233 -11.43 -0.75 18.36
CA VAL A 233 -11.58 -1.56 17.15
C VAL A 233 -10.55 -1.19 16.07
N LEU A 234 -10.23 0.09 15.94
CA LEU A 234 -9.20 0.60 15.02
C LEU A 234 -7.79 0.42 15.58
N ARG A 235 -7.60 0.65 16.88
CA ARG A 235 -6.31 0.43 17.56
C ARG A 235 -5.83 -1.01 17.43
N GLU A 236 -6.76 -1.97 17.51
CA GLU A 236 -6.48 -3.40 17.40
C GLU A 236 -6.41 -3.91 15.94
N SER A 237 -6.58 -3.03 14.95
CA SER A 237 -6.31 -3.40 13.56
C SER A 237 -4.82 -3.72 13.38
N ILE A 238 -4.51 -4.64 12.47
CA ILE A 238 -3.11 -4.98 12.11
C ILE A 238 -2.39 -3.70 11.67
N PHE A 239 -3.09 -2.86 10.91
CA PHE A 239 -2.61 -1.56 10.48
C PHE A 239 -2.31 -0.59 11.64
N GLY A 240 -3.21 -0.50 12.62
CA GLY A 240 -3.01 0.30 13.83
C GLY A 240 -1.81 -0.17 14.65
N MET A 241 -1.68 -1.49 14.84
CA MET A 241 -0.56 -2.09 15.56
C MET A 241 0.78 -1.89 14.83
N LEU A 242 0.82 -2.09 13.50
CA LEU A 242 2.01 -1.87 12.68
C LEU A 242 2.54 -0.43 12.85
N LEU A 243 1.65 0.56 12.77
CA LEU A 243 2.01 1.97 12.87
C LEU A 243 2.33 2.43 14.30
N ALA A 244 1.88 1.69 15.31
CA ALA A 244 2.20 1.96 16.71
C ALA A 244 3.52 1.31 17.17
N SER A 245 4.10 0.43 16.35
CA SER A 245 5.36 -0.23 16.68
C SER A 245 6.52 0.75 16.81
N ARG A 246 7.30 0.58 17.88
CA ARG A 246 8.54 1.35 18.12
C ARG A 246 9.74 0.84 17.35
N LYS A 247 9.68 -0.39 16.83
CA LYS A 247 10.74 -0.99 16.01
C LYS A 247 10.76 -0.42 14.59
N MET A 248 9.70 0.28 14.21
CA MET A 248 9.54 0.85 12.88
C MET A 248 10.10 2.27 12.81
N ASN A 249 11.03 2.53 11.90
CA ASN A 249 11.42 3.91 11.59
C ASN A 249 10.36 4.57 10.69
N TYR A 250 9.29 5.07 11.32
CA TYR A 250 8.13 5.65 10.64
C TYR A 250 8.49 6.76 9.63
N LYS A 251 9.42 7.66 9.99
CA LYS A 251 9.86 8.73 9.09
C LYS A 251 10.56 8.16 7.85
N SER A 252 11.45 7.20 8.03
CA SER A 252 12.13 6.53 6.91
C SER A 252 11.13 5.77 6.03
N LEU A 253 10.17 5.06 6.64
CA LEU A 253 9.12 4.34 5.91
C LEU A 253 8.30 5.27 5.01
N VAL A 254 7.83 6.41 5.56
CA VAL A 254 7.06 7.40 4.79
C VAL A 254 7.89 7.95 3.63
N ARG A 255 9.15 8.32 3.87
CA ARG A 255 10.07 8.80 2.83
C ARG A 255 10.33 7.74 1.73
N ASN A 256 10.53 6.49 2.11
CA ASN A 256 10.77 5.40 1.16
C ASN A 256 9.50 5.16 0.32
N CYS A 257 8.32 5.16 0.93
CA CYS A 257 7.05 5.11 0.21
C CYS A 257 6.87 6.30 -0.74
N MET A 258 7.17 7.53 -0.29
CA MET A 258 7.14 8.73 -1.15
C MET A 258 8.05 8.57 -2.36
N THR A 259 9.24 8.00 -2.16
CA THR A 259 10.20 7.74 -3.24
C THR A 259 9.64 6.73 -4.23
N ILE A 260 9.09 5.59 -3.77
CA ILE A 260 8.41 4.58 -4.61
C ILE A 260 7.26 5.24 -5.40
N THR A 261 6.50 6.14 -4.78
CA THR A 261 5.41 6.87 -5.44
C THR A 261 5.85 8.05 -6.30
N SER A 262 7.15 8.30 -6.46
CA SER A 262 7.66 9.39 -7.30
C SER A 262 8.09 8.88 -8.67
N ARG A 263 7.94 9.68 -9.74
CA ARG A 263 8.47 9.28 -11.07
C ARG A 263 9.97 9.00 -11.09
N SER A 264 10.73 9.52 -10.12
CA SER A 264 12.14 9.17 -9.92
C SER A 264 12.35 7.68 -9.62
N PHE A 265 11.36 7.00 -9.03
CA PHE A 265 11.36 5.54 -8.94
C PHE A 265 11.36 4.95 -10.34
N LEU A 266 10.44 5.33 -11.23
CA LEU A 266 10.36 4.82 -12.61
C LEU A 266 11.65 5.03 -13.43
N HIS A 267 12.40 6.11 -13.16
CA HIS A 267 13.64 6.44 -13.89
C HIS A 267 14.92 5.95 -13.20
N GLY A 268 14.89 5.78 -11.87
CA GLY A 268 15.97 5.17 -11.07
C GLY A 268 15.90 3.64 -11.08
N THR A 269 14.69 3.09 -11.24
CA THR A 269 14.42 1.70 -11.64
C THR A 269 14.59 1.51 -13.15
N ASN A 270 15.46 2.29 -13.78
CA ASN A 270 16.34 1.77 -14.83
C ASN A 270 17.33 0.76 -14.21
N ILE A 271 16.82 -0.09 -13.31
CA ILE A 271 17.38 -1.35 -12.90
C ILE A 271 17.58 -2.07 -14.24
N CYS A 272 18.83 -2.03 -14.68
CA CYS A 272 19.46 -3.22 -15.19
C CYS A 272 18.85 -3.73 -16.50
N LEU A 273 18.29 -2.92 -17.40
CA LEU A 273 18.19 -3.37 -18.80
C LEU A 273 19.58 -3.46 -19.45
N LYS A 274 20.56 -2.72 -18.88
CA LYS A 274 21.99 -2.87 -19.19
C LYS A 274 22.61 -4.04 -18.41
N ASP A 275 22.36 -4.19 -17.11
CA ASP A 275 22.94 -5.32 -16.36
C ASP A 275 22.24 -6.68 -16.61
N LEU A 276 21.04 -6.70 -17.22
CA LEU A 276 20.43 -7.91 -17.81
C LEU A 276 21.20 -8.37 -19.05
N LYS A 277 21.89 -7.45 -19.74
CA LYS A 277 22.81 -7.76 -20.84
C LYS A 277 24.22 -8.08 -20.33
N GLU A 278 24.67 -7.49 -19.23
CA GLU A 278 25.99 -7.80 -18.65
C GLU A 278 25.99 -9.11 -17.84
N ALA A 279 24.85 -9.52 -17.26
CA ALA A 279 24.66 -10.83 -16.64
C ALA A 279 24.69 -12.01 -17.63
N GLU A 280 24.71 -11.75 -18.96
CA GLU A 280 25.00 -12.77 -19.97
C GLU A 280 26.42 -13.35 -19.82
N SER A 281 27.31 -12.71 -19.03
CA SER A 281 28.71 -13.11 -18.88
C SER A 281 29.05 -13.92 -17.62
N THR A 282 28.14 -14.08 -16.64
CA THR A 282 28.49 -14.70 -15.34
C THR A 282 27.54 -15.73 -14.75
N SER A 283 26.37 -16.04 -15.35
CA SER A 283 25.56 -17.18 -14.89
C SER A 283 25.08 -18.05 -16.05
N ALA A 284 25.56 -19.29 -16.10
CA ALA A 284 25.14 -20.28 -17.09
C ALA A 284 23.73 -20.87 -16.86
N ASP A 285 23.01 -20.42 -15.82
CA ASP A 285 21.81 -21.10 -15.30
C ASP A 285 20.48 -20.34 -15.45
N LEU A 286 20.44 -19.14 -16.05
CA LEU A 286 19.18 -18.44 -16.30
C LEU A 286 18.75 -18.54 -17.78
N PRO A 287 17.63 -19.19 -18.12
CA PRO A 287 17.16 -19.27 -19.50
C PRO A 287 16.88 -17.89 -20.09
N GLN A 288 17.47 -17.60 -21.24
CA GLN A 288 17.40 -16.31 -21.96
C GLN A 288 15.95 -15.86 -22.27
N SER A 289 14.98 -16.78 -22.26
CA SER A 289 13.54 -16.51 -22.45
C SER A 289 12.86 -15.83 -21.25
N CYS A 290 13.30 -16.08 -20.02
CA CYS A 290 12.72 -15.49 -18.81
C CYS A 290 12.99 -13.98 -18.71
N ASN A 291 14.13 -13.53 -19.24
CA ASN A 291 14.56 -12.13 -19.18
C ASN A 291 13.74 -11.19 -20.10
N VAL A 292 13.26 -11.72 -21.23
CA VAL A 292 12.43 -10.94 -22.17
C VAL A 292 11.04 -10.68 -21.60
N GLY A 293 10.37 -11.73 -21.09
CA GLY A 293 9.03 -11.60 -20.50
C GLY A 293 9.01 -10.68 -19.27
N LEU A 294 10.03 -10.80 -18.41
CA LEU A 294 10.18 -9.93 -17.24
C LEU A 294 10.33 -8.46 -17.64
N SER A 295 11.12 -8.16 -18.69
CA SER A 295 11.32 -6.79 -19.18
C SER A 295 10.02 -6.12 -19.64
N PHE A 296 9.08 -6.89 -20.21
CA PHE A 296 7.76 -6.39 -20.61
C PHE A 296 6.79 -6.23 -19.43
N ALA A 297 6.83 -7.14 -18.45
CA ALA A 297 5.94 -7.11 -17.28
C ALA A 297 6.40 -6.13 -16.18
N PHE A 298 7.70 -5.81 -16.13
CA PHE A 298 8.28 -4.96 -15.08
C PHE A 298 7.61 -3.59 -14.90
N PRO A 299 7.27 -2.83 -15.97
CA PRO A 299 6.55 -1.57 -15.83
C PRO A 299 5.17 -1.72 -15.16
N GLU A 300 4.51 -2.86 -15.36
CA GLU A 300 3.24 -3.15 -14.70
C GLU A 300 3.44 -3.41 -13.20
N PHE A 301 4.44 -4.20 -12.82
CA PHE A 301 4.78 -4.42 -11.40
C PHE A 301 5.19 -3.12 -10.70
N LEU A 302 5.95 -2.25 -11.37
CA LEU A 302 6.28 -0.92 -10.85
C LEU A 302 5.01 -0.11 -10.59
N ARG A 303 4.11 -0.05 -11.58
CA ARG A 303 2.84 0.68 -11.46
C ARG A 303 2.00 0.17 -10.29
N THR A 304 1.78 -1.14 -10.19
CA THR A 304 0.95 -1.70 -9.10
C THR A 304 1.62 -1.56 -7.73
N THR A 305 2.94 -1.55 -7.66
CA THR A 305 3.69 -1.25 -6.43
C THR A 305 3.53 0.22 -6.03
N CYS A 306 3.60 1.15 -6.99
CA CYS A 306 3.30 2.55 -6.75
C CYS A 306 1.86 2.72 -6.22
N ASP A 307 0.88 2.03 -6.80
CA ASP A 307 -0.51 2.09 -6.35
C ASP A 307 -0.67 1.55 -4.92
N ALA A 308 0.01 0.45 -4.58
CA ALA A 308 0.04 -0.07 -3.22
C ALA A 308 0.69 0.91 -2.23
N ALA A 309 1.80 1.55 -2.60
CA ALA A 309 2.45 2.55 -1.75
C ALA A 309 1.55 3.78 -1.54
N GLN A 310 0.87 4.26 -2.59
CA GLN A 310 -0.12 5.34 -2.47
C GLN A 310 -1.26 4.94 -1.54
N LYS A 311 -1.84 3.76 -1.74
CA LYS A 311 -2.90 3.22 -0.89
C LYS A 311 -2.47 3.15 0.57
N PHE A 312 -1.26 2.66 0.84
CA PHE A 312 -0.71 2.63 2.19
C PHE A 312 -0.64 4.03 2.82
N LEU A 313 -0.08 5.02 2.11
CA LEU A 313 -0.03 6.41 2.58
C LEU A 313 -1.44 6.99 2.86
N ILE A 314 -2.41 6.71 1.98
CA ILE A 314 -3.81 7.15 2.13
C ILE A 314 -4.46 6.54 3.37
N LEU A 315 -4.27 5.24 3.61
CA LEU A 315 -4.78 4.59 4.81
C LEU A 315 -4.22 5.25 6.08
N ILE A 316 -2.95 5.65 6.08
CA ILE A 316 -2.33 6.33 7.22
C ILE A 316 -2.98 7.71 7.42
N MET A 317 -3.19 8.46 6.33
CA MET A 317 -3.83 9.78 6.37
C MET A 317 -5.28 9.70 6.88
N GLU A 318 -6.06 8.72 6.41
CA GLU A 318 -7.43 8.51 6.87
C GLU A 318 -7.46 8.10 8.36
N LEU A 319 -6.51 7.26 8.81
CA LEU A 319 -6.38 6.92 10.22
C LEU A 319 -6.02 8.16 11.08
N ASP A 320 -5.16 9.05 10.57
CA ASP A 320 -4.78 10.28 11.29
C ASP A 320 -5.95 11.25 11.43
N LEU A 321 -6.78 11.39 10.38
CA LEU A 321 -8.02 12.16 10.49
C LEU A 321 -8.97 11.58 11.53
N ILE A 322 -9.23 10.27 11.45
CA ILE A 322 -10.13 9.60 12.39
C ILE A 322 -9.60 9.71 13.81
N ARG A 323 -8.29 9.56 14.01
CA ARG A 323 -7.69 9.71 15.34
C ARG A 323 -7.89 11.12 15.87
N LYS A 324 -7.67 12.16 15.06
CA LYS A 324 -7.88 13.55 15.45
C LYS A 324 -9.35 13.81 15.83
N GLU A 325 -10.29 13.19 15.14
CA GLU A 325 -11.72 13.25 15.48
C GLU A 325 -12.05 12.51 16.79
N ALA A 326 -11.45 11.32 16.98
CA ALA A 326 -11.57 10.53 18.20
C ALA A 326 -10.98 11.23 19.42
N GLU A 327 -9.83 11.89 19.27
CA GLU A 327 -9.17 12.72 20.30
C GLU A 327 -10.06 13.88 20.73
N LYS A 328 -10.63 14.62 19.76
CA LYS A 328 -11.59 15.70 20.06
C LYS A 328 -12.83 15.21 20.81
N SER A 329 -13.21 13.95 20.56
CA SER A 329 -14.36 13.31 21.19
C SER A 329 -14.01 12.60 22.52
N GLY A 330 -12.75 12.65 22.95
CA GLY A 330 -12.28 11.99 24.18
C GLY A 330 -12.24 10.46 24.11
N CYS A 331 -12.27 9.86 22.91
CA CYS A 331 -12.32 8.40 22.72
C CYS A 331 -10.93 7.73 22.70
N THR A 332 -9.86 8.51 22.67
CA THR A 332 -8.47 8.02 22.65
C THR A 332 -7.82 8.14 24.03
N SER A 333 -6.75 7.38 24.23
CA SER A 333 -5.91 7.42 25.44
C SER A 333 -4.53 8.00 25.14
N ARG A 334 -3.76 8.32 26.18
CA ARG A 334 -2.35 8.75 26.01
C ARG A 334 -1.48 7.71 25.29
N LEU A 335 -1.85 6.43 25.38
CA LEU A 335 -1.14 5.34 24.72
C LEU A 335 -1.38 5.31 23.20
N ASP A 336 -2.31 6.09 22.68
CA ASP A 336 -2.61 6.19 21.25
C ASP A 336 -1.79 7.32 20.56
N SER A 337 -1.05 8.11 21.33
CA SER A 337 -0.43 9.39 20.94
C SER A 337 1.10 9.27 20.80
N PHE A 338 1.59 8.41 19.90
CA PHE A 338 3.05 8.19 19.77
C PHE A 338 3.68 8.59 18.45
N ARG A 339 2.92 8.96 17.41
CA ARG A 339 3.50 9.32 16.11
C ARG A 339 3.02 10.66 15.57
N VAL A 340 3.95 11.32 14.88
CA VAL A 340 3.68 12.53 14.10
C VAL A 340 2.69 12.19 12.97
N PRO A 341 1.67 13.02 12.72
CA PRO A 341 0.79 12.84 11.57
C PRO A 341 1.57 12.70 10.27
N ILE A 342 1.10 11.84 9.37
CA ILE A 342 1.79 11.56 8.10
C ILE A 342 1.96 12.80 7.24
N LEU A 343 0.95 13.68 7.20
CA LEU A 343 1.02 14.90 6.39
C LEU A 343 2.15 15.80 6.86
N ASP A 344 2.38 15.94 8.17
CA ASP A 344 3.51 16.74 8.67
C ASP A 344 4.85 16.16 8.19
N THR A 345 4.98 14.82 8.23
CA THR A 345 6.19 14.12 7.74
C THR A 345 6.40 14.32 6.23
N ILE A 346 5.34 14.19 5.43
CA ILE A 346 5.39 14.41 3.98
C ILE A 346 5.77 15.85 3.67
N ILE A 347 5.15 16.82 4.34
CA ILE A 347 5.42 18.23 4.08
C ILE A 347 6.84 18.60 4.53
N ASP A 348 7.35 18.04 5.61
CA ASP A 348 8.75 18.19 6.02
C ASP A 348 9.72 17.67 4.94
N GLU A 349 9.45 16.48 4.39
CA GLU A 349 10.27 15.90 3.32
C GLU A 349 10.24 16.76 2.04
N LEU A 350 9.04 17.17 1.60
CA LEU A 350 8.87 18.04 0.42
C LEU A 350 9.46 19.45 0.63
N THR A 351 9.54 19.91 1.89
CA THR A 351 10.18 21.19 2.24
C THR A 351 11.70 21.09 2.12
N TYR A 352 12.27 19.97 2.57
CA TYR A 352 13.70 19.70 2.53
C TYR A 352 14.18 19.37 1.10
N ASN A 353 13.44 18.55 0.37
CA ASN A 353 13.77 18.12 -0.99
C ASN A 353 12.73 18.63 -2.00
N LYS A 354 12.93 19.87 -2.46
CA LYS A 354 12.01 20.53 -3.40
C LYS A 354 11.91 19.82 -4.75
N ASP A 355 12.95 19.08 -5.15
CA ASP A 355 12.97 18.35 -6.42
C ASP A 355 11.99 17.17 -6.43
N GLN A 356 11.59 16.67 -5.26
CA GLN A 356 10.57 15.61 -5.14
C GLN A 356 9.14 16.12 -5.26
N ILE A 357 8.89 17.43 -5.16
CA ILE A 357 7.54 18.00 -5.18
C ILE A 357 6.78 17.61 -6.45
N SER A 358 7.38 17.85 -7.62
CA SER A 358 6.72 17.52 -8.89
C SER A 358 6.60 16.00 -9.10
N PRO A 359 7.69 15.20 -9.02
CA PRO A 359 7.63 13.75 -9.21
C PRO A 359 6.61 13.04 -8.31
N PHE A 360 6.47 13.46 -7.06
CA PHE A 360 5.52 12.89 -6.11
C PHE A 360 4.08 13.31 -6.42
N LEU A 361 3.81 14.62 -6.53
CA LEU A 361 2.44 15.12 -6.73
C LEU A 361 1.88 14.81 -8.12
N GLU A 362 2.71 14.56 -9.14
CA GLU A 362 2.24 14.13 -10.45
C GLU A 362 1.69 12.69 -10.45
N VAL A 363 2.28 11.80 -9.64
CA VAL A 363 1.94 10.37 -9.59
C VAL A 363 0.86 10.10 -8.55
N PHE A 364 0.88 10.80 -7.42
CA PHE A 364 -0.09 10.62 -6.35
C PHE A 364 -1.53 10.87 -6.85
N GLY A 365 -2.39 9.86 -6.84
CA GLY A 365 -3.66 9.86 -7.57
C GLY A 365 -4.81 10.59 -6.87
N GLU A 366 -4.74 10.73 -5.54
CA GLU A 366 -5.90 11.19 -4.74
C GLU A 366 -6.01 12.73 -4.65
N PRO A 367 -7.00 13.35 -5.31
CA PRO A 367 -7.09 14.82 -5.39
C PRO A 367 -7.40 15.50 -4.05
N LYS A 368 -8.17 14.83 -3.16
CA LYS A 368 -8.48 15.33 -1.80
C LYS A 368 -7.19 15.55 -1.01
N TRP A 369 -6.38 14.50 -0.92
CA TRP A 369 -5.13 14.50 -0.17
C TRP A 369 -4.05 15.35 -0.83
N LYS A 370 -3.98 15.35 -2.17
CA LYS A 370 -3.08 16.22 -2.91
C LYS A 370 -3.36 17.70 -2.65
N LEU A 371 -4.65 18.10 -2.67
CA LEU A 371 -5.03 19.47 -2.33
C LEU A 371 -4.62 19.80 -0.90
N GLU A 372 -4.93 18.93 0.07
CA GLU A 372 -4.56 19.14 1.48
C GLU A 372 -3.05 19.34 1.66
N MET A 373 -2.21 18.52 1.00
CA MET A 373 -0.76 18.68 1.04
C MET A 373 -0.32 20.03 0.49
N ILE A 374 -0.87 20.47 -0.64
CA ILE A 374 -0.52 21.75 -1.25
C ILE A 374 -0.90 22.91 -0.32
N LEU A 375 -2.09 22.85 0.29
CA LEU A 375 -2.55 23.87 1.25
C LEU A 375 -1.63 23.93 2.47
N LEU A 376 -1.28 22.78 3.06
CA LEU A 376 -0.35 22.71 4.20
C LEU A 376 1.06 23.20 3.84
N TYR A 377 1.55 22.86 2.65
CA TYR A 377 2.84 23.34 2.15
C TYR A 377 2.87 24.87 2.08
N PHE A 378 1.88 25.49 1.44
CA PHE A 378 1.79 26.94 1.39
C PHE A 378 1.52 27.56 2.76
N GLY A 379 0.76 26.90 3.62
CA GLY A 379 0.48 27.34 4.99
C GLY A 379 1.75 27.59 5.82
N LYS A 380 2.83 26.83 5.58
CA LYS A 380 4.15 27.09 6.20
C LYS A 380 4.75 28.45 5.84
N TYR A 381 4.41 28.99 4.67
CA TYR A 381 5.02 30.21 4.13
C TYR A 381 4.07 31.42 4.10
N CYS A 382 2.75 31.18 4.07
CA CYS A 382 1.72 32.22 4.04
C CYS A 382 1.40 32.77 5.45
N LYS A 383 1.80 32.08 6.53
CA LYS A 383 1.62 32.57 7.90
C LYS A 383 2.22 33.97 8.07
N ARG A 384 1.33 34.96 8.21
CA ARG A 384 1.72 36.31 8.67
C ARG A 384 2.36 36.19 10.06
N PRO A 385 3.41 36.97 10.39
CA PRO A 385 3.79 37.17 11.78
C PRO A 385 2.64 37.93 12.45
N THR A 386 1.69 37.19 13.04
CA THR A 386 0.61 37.77 13.83
C THR A 386 1.01 37.70 15.29
N THR A 387 1.29 38.86 15.87
CA THR A 387 1.16 39.10 17.30
C THR A 387 -0.30 38.83 17.68
N ARG A 388 -0.63 37.57 18.02
CA ARG A 388 -2.01 37.18 18.38
C ARG A 388 -2.17 37.14 19.89
N THR A 389 -2.99 38.06 20.40
CA THR A 389 -3.55 38.00 21.75
C THR A 389 -4.52 36.81 21.87
N ARG A 390 -4.48 36.18 23.04
CA ARG A 390 -5.17 34.96 23.46
C ARG A 390 -6.69 35.11 23.47
N ARG A 391 -7.38 34.91 22.32
CA ARG A 391 -8.82 34.53 22.22
C ARG A 391 -9.28 34.52 20.75
N THR A 392 -9.28 33.35 20.10
CA THR A 392 -10.22 32.92 19.03
C THR A 392 -9.74 31.57 18.47
N CYS A 393 -10.56 30.52 18.57
CA CYS A 393 -10.27 29.16 18.08
C CYS A 393 -10.83 28.91 16.68
N ASP A 394 -10.76 29.90 15.79
CA ASP A 394 -11.17 29.73 14.40
C ASP A 394 -9.96 29.34 13.54
N LEU A 395 -10.17 28.35 12.66
CA LEU A 395 -9.20 27.94 11.65
C LEU A 395 -8.75 29.21 10.89
N PRO A 396 -7.45 29.51 10.79
CA PRO A 396 -7.03 30.70 10.06
C PRO A 396 -7.46 30.53 8.58
N ASN A 397 -8.19 31.51 8.04
CA ASN A 397 -8.59 31.58 6.62
C ASN A 397 -7.40 31.43 5.64
N ASP A 398 -6.17 31.57 6.15
CA ASP A 398 -4.89 31.47 5.46
C ASP A 398 -4.53 30.04 5.00
N GLU A 399 -5.21 28.99 5.50
CA GLU A 399 -4.99 27.58 5.10
C GLU A 399 -6.03 27.08 4.08
N THR A 400 -6.82 27.99 3.50
CA THR A 400 -7.78 27.69 2.43
C THR A 400 -7.21 27.99 1.05
N LEU A 401 -7.75 27.35 0.00
CA LEU A 401 -7.37 27.63 -1.38
C LEU A 401 -7.57 29.11 -1.72
N GLN A 402 -8.72 29.70 -1.34
CA GLN A 402 -8.96 31.12 -1.55
C GLN A 402 -7.94 31.98 -0.79
N GLY A 403 -7.65 31.65 0.48
CA GLY A 403 -6.65 32.36 1.28
C GLY A 403 -5.28 32.40 0.61
N ILE A 404 -4.81 31.26 0.10
CA ILE A 404 -3.54 31.15 -0.62
C ILE A 404 -3.57 31.96 -1.92
N LEU A 405 -4.63 31.85 -2.73
CA LEU A 405 -4.75 32.64 -3.96
C LEU A 405 -4.78 34.16 -3.68
N ASN A 406 -5.40 34.57 -2.57
CA ASN A 406 -5.36 35.96 -2.12
C ASN A 406 -3.94 36.40 -1.73
N CYS A 407 -3.14 35.54 -1.10
CA CYS A 407 -1.73 35.81 -0.81
C CYS A 407 -0.93 36.06 -2.11
N PHE A 408 -1.17 35.26 -3.16
CA PHE A 408 -0.51 35.43 -4.46
C PHE A 408 -1.05 36.60 -5.30
N SER A 409 -2.26 37.07 -4.97
CA SER A 409 -2.88 38.24 -5.60
C SER A 409 -2.32 39.58 -5.06
N ASN A 410 -1.59 39.57 -3.93
CA ASN A 410 -0.94 40.75 -3.36
C ASN A 410 0.57 40.74 -3.67
N PRO A 411 1.10 41.67 -4.48
CA PRO A 411 2.51 41.67 -4.91
C PRO A 411 3.53 41.64 -3.76
N THR A 412 3.27 42.34 -2.66
CA THR A 412 4.18 42.41 -1.50
C THR A 412 4.26 41.07 -0.79
N ILE A 413 3.12 40.42 -0.56
CA ILE A 413 3.04 39.11 0.11
C ILE A 413 3.63 38.04 -0.81
N SER A 414 3.26 38.04 -2.09
CA SER A 414 3.80 37.15 -3.13
C SER A 414 5.33 37.20 -3.16
N CYS A 415 5.92 38.38 -3.18
CA CYS A 415 7.37 38.55 -3.18
C CYS A 415 8.03 37.89 -1.95
N GLY A 416 7.43 38.02 -0.76
CA GLY A 416 7.91 37.36 0.45
C GLY A 416 7.84 35.83 0.40
N ILE A 417 6.78 35.27 -0.18
CA ILE A 417 6.61 33.81 -0.36
C ILE A 417 7.59 33.28 -1.40
N LEU A 418 7.77 33.98 -2.52
CA LEU A 418 8.63 33.56 -3.62
C LEU A 418 10.10 33.46 -3.23
N LYS A 419 10.56 34.31 -2.29
CA LYS A 419 11.90 34.19 -1.69
C LYS A 419 12.14 32.84 -0.99
N LYS A 420 11.09 32.16 -0.55
CA LYS A 420 11.18 30.89 0.20
C LYS A 420 10.88 29.67 -0.67
N VAL A 421 9.87 29.76 -1.55
CA VAL A 421 9.35 28.62 -2.33
C VAL A 421 9.92 28.55 -3.74
N SER A 422 10.43 29.66 -4.32
CA SER A 422 10.71 29.86 -5.75
C SER A 422 9.45 29.98 -6.62
N SER A 423 9.56 30.75 -7.71
CA SER A 423 8.48 30.97 -8.68
C SER A 423 8.05 29.69 -9.40
N VAL A 424 9.01 28.81 -9.71
CA VAL A 424 8.78 27.51 -10.38
C VAL A 424 7.93 26.57 -9.54
N VAL A 425 8.25 26.40 -8.26
CA VAL A 425 7.46 25.53 -7.37
C VAL A 425 6.10 26.14 -7.09
N ALA A 426 6.03 27.46 -6.84
CA ALA A 426 4.77 28.15 -6.57
C ALA A 426 3.77 28.00 -7.73
N ARG A 427 4.18 28.25 -8.98
CA ARG A 427 3.30 28.09 -10.16
C ARG A 427 2.81 26.66 -10.33
N PHE A 428 3.69 25.67 -10.14
CA PHE A 428 3.34 24.26 -10.26
C PHE A 428 2.29 23.87 -9.21
N LEU A 429 2.52 24.23 -7.94
CA LEU A 429 1.61 23.93 -6.84
C LEU A 429 0.24 24.62 -7.02
N LEU A 430 0.19 25.88 -7.46
CA LEU A 430 -1.08 26.56 -7.74
C LEU A 430 -1.87 25.88 -8.88
N ALA A 431 -1.19 25.49 -9.96
CA ALA A 431 -1.82 24.75 -11.05
C ALA A 431 -2.34 23.37 -10.60
N GLN A 432 -1.56 22.65 -9.78
CA GLN A 432 -2.00 21.37 -9.20
C GLN A 432 -3.18 21.53 -8.24
N ALA A 433 -3.16 22.56 -7.38
CA ALA A 433 -4.26 22.84 -6.46
C ALA A 433 -5.57 23.13 -7.22
N PHE A 434 -5.50 23.94 -8.27
CA PHE A 434 -6.64 24.21 -9.13
C PHE A 434 -7.16 22.95 -9.83
N LYS A 435 -6.27 22.12 -10.39
CA LYS A 435 -6.64 20.83 -10.98
C LYS A 435 -7.38 19.94 -9.97
N CYS A 436 -6.85 19.82 -8.74
CA CYS A 436 -7.50 19.03 -7.70
C CYS A 436 -8.88 19.59 -7.33
N TYR A 437 -8.99 20.91 -7.18
CA TYR A 437 -10.24 21.58 -6.89
C TYR A 437 -11.32 21.30 -7.95
N VAL A 438 -10.98 21.43 -9.24
CA VAL A 438 -11.90 21.13 -10.35
C VAL A 438 -12.32 19.66 -10.31
N SER A 439 -11.38 18.72 -10.12
CA SER A 439 -11.70 17.29 -10.02
C SER A 439 -12.64 16.95 -8.85
N LEU A 440 -12.51 17.66 -7.72
CA LEU A 440 -13.32 17.39 -6.52
C LEU A 440 -14.75 17.93 -6.61
N GLN A 441 -15.01 18.94 -7.45
CA GLN A 441 -16.32 19.60 -7.57
C GLN A 441 -17.45 18.66 -7.99
N HIS A 442 -17.14 17.64 -8.81
CA HIS A 442 -18.13 16.80 -9.44
C HIS A 442 -18.73 15.72 -8.52
N HIS A 443 -18.23 15.59 -7.29
CA HIS A 443 -18.62 14.48 -6.40
C HIS A 443 -19.22 14.99 -5.07
N PRO A 444 -20.50 14.68 -4.75
CA PRO A 444 -21.19 15.18 -3.55
C PRO A 444 -20.48 14.84 -2.23
N LYS A 445 -19.83 13.67 -2.17
CA LYS A 445 -19.02 13.22 -1.03
C LYS A 445 -17.93 14.22 -0.60
N ASN A 446 -17.50 15.10 -1.50
CA ASN A 446 -16.45 16.09 -1.23
C ASN A 446 -16.98 17.45 -0.75
N ALA A 447 -18.30 17.65 -0.67
CA ALA A 447 -18.89 18.95 -0.34
C ALA A 447 -18.40 19.50 1.01
N VAL A 448 -18.36 18.68 2.05
CA VAL A 448 -17.87 19.08 3.39
C VAL A 448 -16.38 19.43 3.35
N PHE A 449 -15.58 18.63 2.63
CA PHE A 449 -14.16 18.90 2.46
C PHE A 449 -13.92 20.22 1.71
N LEU A 450 -14.62 20.45 0.59
CA LEU A 450 -14.50 21.67 -0.19
C LEU A 450 -14.97 22.90 0.59
N ALA A 451 -16.07 22.80 1.36
CA ALA A 451 -16.55 23.89 2.20
C ALA A 451 -15.47 24.36 3.20
N THR A 452 -14.73 23.41 3.79
CA THR A 452 -13.67 23.73 4.75
C THR A 452 -12.37 24.19 4.09
N LYS A 453 -12.01 23.64 2.92
CA LYS A 453 -10.69 23.84 2.30
C LYS A 453 -10.63 24.86 1.17
N VAL A 454 -11.75 25.20 0.56
CA VAL A 454 -11.80 26.20 -0.52
C VAL A 454 -12.03 27.60 0.04
N GLY A 455 -12.73 27.71 1.18
CA GLY A 455 -13.01 28.97 1.86
C GLY A 455 -14.12 29.74 1.14
N GLY A 456 -15.38 29.34 1.35
CA GLY A 456 -16.63 30.04 0.97
C GLY A 456 -16.81 30.48 -0.49
N SER A 457 -15.81 30.32 -1.34
CA SER A 457 -15.70 31.00 -2.63
C SER A 457 -16.30 30.15 -3.73
N THR A 458 -16.98 30.83 -4.65
CA THR A 458 -17.58 30.21 -5.82
C THR A 458 -16.50 29.83 -6.85
N LEU A 459 -16.83 28.90 -7.76
CA LEU A 459 -15.93 28.51 -8.84
C LEU A 459 -15.41 29.70 -9.67
N PRO A 460 -16.24 30.69 -10.08
CA PRO A 460 -15.76 31.85 -10.84
C PRO A 460 -14.80 32.74 -10.04
N GLN A 461 -15.02 32.88 -8.73
CA GLN A 461 -14.11 33.61 -7.84
C GLN A 461 -12.75 32.92 -7.77
N ILE A 462 -12.72 31.60 -7.57
CA ILE A 462 -11.47 30.82 -7.55
C ILE A 462 -10.74 30.92 -8.90
N CYS A 463 -11.47 30.80 -10.02
CA CYS A 463 -10.88 30.98 -11.35
C CYS A 463 -10.28 32.38 -11.54
N SER A 464 -10.98 33.43 -11.09
CA SER A 464 -10.50 34.81 -11.18
C SER A 464 -9.25 35.03 -10.31
N SER A 465 -9.25 34.53 -9.08
CA SER A 465 -8.11 34.62 -8.17
C SER A 465 -6.90 33.82 -8.66
N LEU A 466 -7.11 32.68 -9.31
CA LEU A 466 -6.03 31.94 -9.98
C LEU A 466 -5.40 32.75 -11.12
N ILE A 467 -6.22 33.31 -12.00
CA ILE A 467 -5.74 34.13 -13.12
C ILE A 467 -4.93 35.32 -12.60
N ALA A 468 -5.45 36.03 -11.59
CA ALA A 468 -4.75 37.15 -10.97
C ALA A 468 -3.40 36.73 -10.34
N SER A 469 -3.38 35.60 -9.64
CA SER A 469 -2.15 35.04 -9.05
C SER A 469 -1.08 34.77 -10.11
N PHE A 470 -1.45 34.17 -11.24
CA PHE A 470 -0.50 33.88 -12.34
C PHE A 470 -0.01 35.13 -13.07
N ILE A 471 -0.86 36.16 -13.23
CA ILE A 471 -0.45 37.46 -13.77
C ILE A 471 0.61 38.08 -12.87
N ASN A 472 0.37 38.10 -11.55
CA ASN A 472 1.33 38.64 -10.59
C ASN A 472 2.64 37.84 -10.54
N LEU A 473 2.58 36.51 -10.59
CA LEU A 473 3.79 35.68 -10.66
C LEU A 473 4.66 36.04 -11.86
N ARG A 474 4.03 36.32 -13.00
CA ARG A 474 4.74 36.73 -14.23
C ARG A 474 5.33 38.14 -14.13
N GLN A 475 4.67 39.05 -13.43
CA GLN A 475 5.18 40.40 -13.18
C GLN A 475 6.37 40.39 -12.22
N LEU A 476 6.36 39.50 -11.23
CA LEU A 476 7.44 39.37 -10.24
C LEU A 476 8.65 38.59 -10.77
N ASP A 477 8.47 37.78 -11.81
CA ASP A 477 9.51 37.00 -12.47
C ASP A 477 9.25 36.99 -13.99
N GLU A 478 9.75 38.00 -14.69
CA GLU A 478 9.58 38.15 -16.14
C GLU A 478 10.21 37.00 -16.93
N SER A 479 11.21 36.33 -16.35
CA SER A 479 11.89 35.18 -16.95
C SER A 479 11.08 33.87 -16.85
N LEU A 480 9.98 33.89 -16.09
CA LEU A 480 9.17 32.72 -15.78
C LEU A 480 8.48 32.15 -17.02
N LYS A 481 8.96 30.99 -17.47
CA LYS A 481 8.31 30.21 -18.54
C LYS A 481 7.29 29.25 -17.94
N PHE A 482 6.03 29.39 -18.38
CA PHE A 482 4.97 28.43 -18.03
C PHE A 482 5.12 27.12 -18.84
N THR A 483 5.00 26.00 -18.15
CA THR A 483 4.92 24.67 -18.75
C THR A 483 3.59 24.47 -19.48
N SER A 484 3.48 23.41 -20.30
CA SER A 484 2.21 23.02 -20.91
C SER A 484 1.12 22.77 -19.86
N PHE A 485 1.49 22.18 -18.72
CA PHE A 485 0.59 21.92 -17.60
C PHE A 485 -0.03 23.20 -17.02
N GLU A 486 0.78 24.21 -16.70
CA GLU A 486 0.26 25.48 -16.16
C GLU A 486 -0.57 26.26 -17.18
N LYS A 487 -0.14 26.26 -18.45
CA LYS A 487 -0.91 26.90 -19.52
C LYS A 487 -2.30 26.26 -19.65
N HIS A 488 -2.39 24.95 -19.50
CA HIS A 488 -3.66 24.24 -19.50
C HIS A 488 -4.53 24.63 -18.29
N ALA A 489 -3.96 24.71 -17.09
CA ALA A 489 -4.70 25.17 -15.90
C ALA A 489 -5.28 26.58 -16.09
N LEU A 490 -4.49 27.51 -16.65
CA LEU A 490 -4.96 28.86 -17.00
C LEU A 490 -6.05 28.87 -18.07
N PHE A 491 -5.90 28.06 -19.11
CA PHE A 491 -6.91 27.90 -20.16
C PHE A 491 -8.24 27.39 -19.59
N VAL A 492 -8.21 26.39 -18.71
CA VAL A 492 -9.41 25.86 -18.06
C VAL A 492 -10.04 26.93 -17.15
N ALA A 493 -9.25 27.62 -16.33
CA ALA A 493 -9.76 28.68 -15.46
C ALA A 493 -10.42 29.83 -16.23
N THR A 494 -9.79 30.29 -17.31
CA THR A 494 -10.36 31.34 -18.17
C THR A 494 -11.65 30.89 -18.86
N SER A 495 -11.72 29.65 -19.31
CA SER A 495 -12.91 29.08 -19.96
C SER A 495 -14.08 28.98 -18.99
N LEU A 496 -13.84 28.44 -17.79
CA LEU A 496 -14.85 28.32 -16.73
C LEU A 496 -15.34 29.68 -16.20
N ASN A 497 -14.45 30.66 -16.13
CA ASN A 497 -14.83 32.01 -15.70
C ASN A 497 -15.71 32.71 -16.76
N ARG A 498 -15.45 32.49 -18.05
CA ARG A 498 -16.27 33.04 -19.15
C ARG A 498 -17.65 32.38 -19.22
N SER A 499 -17.73 31.07 -19.08
CA SER A 499 -19.03 30.37 -19.11
C SER A 499 -19.93 30.77 -17.95
N ALA A 500 -19.37 31.00 -16.76
CA ALA A 500 -20.12 31.49 -15.61
C ALA A 500 -20.70 32.91 -15.84
N LYS A 501 -19.91 33.82 -16.43
CA LYS A 501 -20.39 35.18 -16.75
C LYS A 501 -21.54 35.17 -17.76
N LEU A 502 -21.45 34.34 -18.80
CA LEU A 502 -22.53 34.22 -19.80
C LEU A 502 -23.83 33.65 -19.20
N LEU A 503 -23.73 32.76 -18.21
CA LEU A 503 -24.89 32.22 -17.50
C LEU A 503 -25.54 33.28 -16.60
N ASP A 504 -24.76 34.11 -15.92
CA ASP A 504 -25.28 35.21 -15.10
C ASP A 504 -25.95 36.28 -15.98
N ASP A 505 -25.36 36.63 -17.13
CA ASP A 505 -25.95 37.58 -18.09
C ASP A 505 -27.26 37.06 -18.71
N SER A 506 -27.37 35.75 -18.94
CA SER A 506 -28.60 35.11 -19.43
C SER A 506 -29.73 35.04 -18.39
N ARG A 507 -29.39 34.96 -17.09
CA ARG A 507 -30.37 35.00 -15.99
C ARG A 507 -30.84 36.42 -15.67
N ALA A 508 -29.95 37.40 -15.80
CA ALA A 508 -30.29 38.81 -15.66
C ALA A 508 -31.21 39.31 -16.79
N SER A 509 -31.06 38.78 -18.00
CA SER A 509 -31.93 39.11 -19.14
C SER A 509 -33.28 38.38 -19.15
N ALA A 510 -33.41 37.26 -18.44
CA ALA A 510 -34.68 36.52 -18.29
C ALA A 510 -35.55 37.00 -17.10
N SER A 511 -35.03 37.92 -16.27
CA SER A 511 -35.74 38.49 -15.12
C SER A 511 -36.21 39.93 -15.36
N HIS A 512 -36.13 40.41 -16.61
CA HIS A 512 -36.64 41.70 -17.06
C HIS A 512 -37.85 41.56 -17.98
#